data_AF-A0A0F8X6G7-F1
#
_entry.id   AF-A0A0F8X6G7-F1
#
_cell.length_a   1.000
_cell.length_b   1.000
_cell.length_c   1.000
_cell.angle_alpha   90.00
_cell.angle_beta   90.00
_cell.angle_gamma   90.00
#
_symmetry.space_group_name_H-M   'P 1'
#
loop_
_entity.id
_entity.type
_entity.pdbx_description
1 polymer ?
#
loop_
_entity_poly.entity_id
_entity_poly.type
_entity_poly.pdbx_seq_one_letter_code
_entity_poly.pdbx_strand_id
1 'polypeptide(L)'
;GLHRARGPKGYSRGMYSYDYLMDFHAGATTVFCEVIVGNNFPKSVGAPCFEDASLWMKLRGPVVGCSIAGHKGEPQAATLAKGESICLYQDSNGADTWQRCQGYNTERRPYWRFPPGKTASFRGYEVRLRRGPAADRIGGGDQAVGTTHVRTDRGGLIVHLPNFWQQFPKGVEVFADGRLRVALFPREYKVRHFLEDASAKGHEIVLHFYAKGADGGRPDARRMAEIWSAKTQPRPADVRHIAAAGYDGLEISAIKGMCEHLEVERWKEQKADLQKIMQDNRLEFLSMELGKIDDEERILRAFDAGAEIGVPVINVGPGGESGDTESRKARIEILARLAEKAESVGVTLCVK
;
A
#
# COMPACT_ATOMS: atom_id res chain seq x y z
N GLY A 1 -20.67 13.81 -6.17
CA GLY A 1 -21.27 15.17 -6.32
C GLY A 1 -20.66 15.92 -7.50
N LEU A 2 -21.09 17.15 -7.81
CA LEU A 2 -20.66 17.90 -9.02
C LEU A 2 -19.97 19.23 -8.67
N HIS A 3 -18.66 19.36 -8.95
CA HIS A 3 -17.94 20.64 -8.85
C HIS A 3 -18.10 21.48 -10.13
N ARG A 4 -18.30 22.80 -9.99
CA ARG A 4 -18.28 23.78 -11.09
C ARG A 4 -16.93 24.50 -11.12
N ALA A 5 -16.30 24.64 -12.29
CA ALA A 5 -15.19 25.58 -12.44
C ALA A 5 -15.68 27.04 -12.29
N ARG A 6 -14.81 27.89 -11.75
CA ARG A 6 -15.03 29.35 -11.67
C ARG A 6 -14.27 30.02 -12.82
N GLY A 7 -15.00 30.66 -13.74
CA GLY A 7 -14.43 31.57 -14.75
C GLY A 7 -14.29 31.01 -16.19
N PRO A 8 -13.87 31.85 -17.15
CA PRO A 8 -13.90 31.57 -18.60
C PRO A 8 -12.78 30.66 -19.12
N LYS A 9 -11.88 30.18 -18.24
CA LYS A 9 -10.79 29.27 -18.57
C LYS A 9 -10.75 28.13 -17.56
N GLY A 10 -11.59 27.13 -17.76
CA GLY A 10 -11.66 25.98 -16.88
C GLY A 10 -12.76 25.03 -17.31
N TYR A 11 -12.41 23.75 -17.37
CA TYR A 11 -13.26 22.64 -17.73
C TYR A 11 -14.61 22.61 -16.96
N SER A 12 -15.66 22.12 -17.62
CA SER A 12 -17.05 22.12 -17.15
C SER A 12 -17.38 21.01 -16.14
N ARG A 13 -18.59 21.05 -15.57
CA ARG A 13 -19.12 20.05 -14.62
C ARG A 13 -18.99 18.62 -15.16
N GLY A 14 -18.72 17.67 -14.26
CA GLY A 14 -18.96 16.24 -14.51
C GLY A 14 -17.85 15.50 -15.26
N MET A 15 -16.60 15.96 -15.18
CA MET A 15 -15.45 15.27 -15.79
C MET A 15 -14.82 14.19 -14.92
N TYR A 16 -15.06 14.23 -13.61
CA TYR A 16 -14.67 13.18 -12.68
C TYR A 16 -15.85 12.89 -11.76
N SER A 17 -16.14 11.62 -11.54
CA SER A 17 -17.02 11.15 -10.48
C SER A 17 -16.24 11.07 -9.18
N TYR A 18 -16.96 11.09 -8.06
CA TYR A 18 -16.37 10.73 -6.79
C TYR A 18 -17.41 10.10 -5.87
N ASP A 19 -16.94 9.13 -5.09
CA ASP A 19 -17.67 8.51 -4.00
C ASP A 19 -16.88 8.68 -2.70
N TYR A 20 -17.61 8.83 -1.60
CA TYR A 20 -17.04 8.96 -0.27
C TYR A 20 -17.79 8.00 0.64
N LEU A 21 -17.13 6.91 1.00
CA LEU A 21 -17.64 5.93 1.95
C LEU A 21 -17.04 6.26 3.31
N MET A 22 -17.86 6.28 4.35
CA MET A 22 -17.42 6.53 5.72
C MET A 22 -18.01 5.47 6.65
N ASP A 23 -17.13 4.74 7.32
CA ASP A 23 -17.52 3.72 8.28
C ASP A 23 -17.43 4.25 9.70
N PHE A 24 -18.58 4.23 10.38
CA PHE A 24 -18.73 4.61 11.78
C PHE A 24 -19.03 3.36 12.61
N HIS A 25 -18.23 3.12 13.63
CA HIS A 25 -18.43 2.03 14.57
C HIS A 25 -18.92 2.56 15.91
N ALA A 26 -19.90 1.88 16.52
CA ALA A 26 -20.41 2.24 17.84
C ALA A 26 -19.27 2.25 18.87
N GLY A 27 -19.17 3.34 19.65
CA GLY A 27 -18.13 3.52 20.68
C GLY A 27 -16.74 3.88 20.13
N ALA A 28 -16.55 3.96 18.81
CA ALA A 28 -15.28 4.37 18.22
C ALA A 28 -15.21 5.89 18.02
N THR A 29 -14.02 6.45 18.19
CA THR A 29 -13.70 7.83 17.78
C THR A 29 -12.93 7.88 16.46
N THR A 30 -12.78 6.72 15.82
CA THR A 30 -12.15 6.53 14.52
C THR A 30 -13.22 6.40 13.44
N VAL A 31 -12.99 7.06 12.32
CA VAL A 31 -13.78 6.96 11.10
C VAL A 31 -12.86 6.49 9.99
N PHE A 32 -13.20 5.37 9.36
CA PHE A 32 -12.52 4.91 8.15
C PHE A 32 -13.22 5.54 6.96
N CYS A 33 -12.45 6.12 6.05
CA CYS A 33 -12.96 6.78 4.88
C CYS A 33 -12.32 6.20 3.63
N GLU A 34 -13.14 5.87 2.64
CA GLU A 34 -12.69 5.57 1.29
C GLU A 34 -13.13 6.69 0.35
N VAL A 35 -12.16 7.28 -0.34
CA VAL A 35 -12.41 8.30 -1.36
C VAL A 35 -12.10 7.71 -2.71
N ILE A 36 -13.12 7.56 -3.53
CA ILE A 36 -12.97 7.08 -4.90
C ILE A 36 -13.09 8.28 -5.82
N VAL A 37 -12.09 8.50 -6.68
CA VAL A 37 -12.16 9.45 -7.79
C VAL A 37 -12.22 8.65 -9.08
N GLY A 38 -13.25 8.86 -9.89
CA GLY A 38 -13.51 8.05 -11.08
C GLY A 38 -13.53 8.85 -12.38
N ASN A 39 -13.01 8.25 -13.44
CA ASN A 39 -13.22 8.65 -14.84
C ASN A 39 -13.88 7.49 -15.60
N ASN A 40 -15.02 7.03 -15.09
CA ASN A 40 -15.69 5.80 -15.52
C ASN A 40 -17.12 6.06 -16.00
N PHE A 41 -17.28 7.02 -16.91
CA PHE A 41 -18.58 7.36 -17.48
C PHE A 41 -19.06 6.28 -18.48
N PRO A 42 -20.39 6.10 -18.65
CA PRO A 42 -20.94 5.17 -19.65
C PRO A 42 -20.52 5.48 -21.10
N LYS A 43 -20.15 6.73 -21.38
CA LYS A 43 -19.54 7.17 -22.65
C LYS A 43 -18.21 7.84 -22.31
N SER A 44 -17.15 7.48 -23.03
CA SER A 44 -15.83 8.12 -22.89
C SER A 44 -15.97 9.64 -23.02
N VAL A 45 -15.32 10.35 -22.11
CA VAL A 45 -15.19 11.81 -22.12
C VAL A 45 -13.72 12.24 -22.26
N GLY A 46 -12.83 11.27 -22.47
CA GLY A 46 -11.38 11.45 -22.54
C GLY A 46 -10.71 11.38 -21.17
N ALA A 47 -9.40 11.63 -21.14
CA ALA A 47 -8.58 11.65 -19.92
C ALA A 47 -8.17 13.09 -19.53
N PRO A 48 -9.09 13.90 -18.97
CA PRO A 48 -8.83 15.31 -18.68
C PRO A 48 -7.81 15.48 -17.56
N CYS A 49 -6.73 16.23 -17.77
CA CYS A 49 -5.75 16.41 -16.71
C CYS A 49 -6.23 17.35 -15.59
N PHE A 50 -5.77 17.13 -14.36
CA PHE A 50 -6.02 17.99 -13.20
C PHE A 50 -4.74 18.22 -12.39
N GLU A 51 -4.70 19.34 -11.66
CA GLU A 51 -3.52 19.74 -10.88
C GLU A 51 -3.63 19.34 -9.40
N ASP A 52 -4.84 19.35 -8.83
CA ASP A 52 -5.07 19.00 -7.42
C ASP A 52 -6.40 18.26 -7.29
N ALA A 53 -6.38 17.13 -6.59
CA ALA A 53 -7.58 16.52 -6.03
C ALA A 53 -7.33 16.23 -4.55
N SER A 54 -7.99 17.01 -3.70
CA SER A 54 -7.77 17.02 -2.26
C SER A 54 -9.08 17.00 -1.48
N LEU A 55 -9.07 16.33 -0.33
CA LEU A 55 -10.09 16.48 0.69
C LEU A 55 -9.72 17.64 1.61
N TRP A 56 -10.68 18.53 1.86
CA TRP A 56 -10.52 19.66 2.77
C TRP A 56 -11.34 19.47 4.03
N MET A 57 -10.70 19.66 5.18
CA MET A 57 -11.34 19.64 6.49
C MET A 57 -11.07 20.93 7.24
N LYS A 58 -11.94 21.26 8.18
CA LYS A 58 -11.79 22.44 9.05
C LYS A 58 -12.08 22.07 10.49
N LEU A 59 -11.07 22.22 11.35
CA LEU A 59 -11.24 22.19 12.79
C LEU A 59 -11.88 23.50 13.27
N ARG A 60 -12.66 23.42 14.35
CA ARG A 60 -13.41 24.57 14.88
C ARG A 60 -12.53 25.67 15.46
N GLY A 61 -11.31 25.34 15.89
CA GLY A 61 -10.34 26.28 16.47
C GLY A 61 -9.01 26.28 15.71
N PRO A 62 -8.15 27.28 16.00
CA PRO A 62 -6.80 27.33 15.44
C PRO A 62 -5.96 26.14 15.93
N VAL A 63 -4.94 25.81 15.15
CA VAL A 63 -3.97 24.77 15.50
C VAL A 63 -3.04 25.30 16.58
N VAL A 64 -3.06 24.67 17.76
CA VAL A 64 -2.13 24.98 18.86
C VAL A 64 -0.86 24.13 18.78
N GLY A 65 -0.86 23.12 17.92
CA GLY A 65 0.34 22.37 17.56
C GLY A 65 0.02 21.18 16.66
N CYS A 66 1.02 20.72 15.94
CA CYS A 66 0.89 19.58 15.04
C CYS A 66 2.19 18.79 14.99
N SER A 67 2.12 17.55 14.55
CA SER A 67 3.29 16.72 14.28
C SER A 67 3.06 15.78 13.12
N ILE A 68 4.14 15.47 12.40
CA ILE A 68 4.11 14.63 11.20
C ILE A 68 5.06 13.46 11.41
N ALA A 69 4.56 12.23 11.23
CA ALA A 69 5.36 11.03 11.39
C ALA A 69 6.07 10.66 10.07
N GLY A 70 7.40 10.61 10.13
CA GLY A 70 8.27 10.22 9.02
C GLY A 70 8.81 8.79 9.12
N HIS A 71 9.74 8.42 8.23
CA HIS A 71 10.47 7.15 8.30
C HIS A 71 11.54 7.14 9.41
N LYS A 72 11.56 6.12 10.28
CA LYS A 72 12.67 5.79 11.22
C LYS A 72 13.15 6.92 12.16
N GLY A 73 12.35 7.96 12.40
CA GLY A 73 12.75 9.12 13.21
C GLY A 73 11.64 9.70 14.07
N GLU A 74 12.01 10.66 14.91
CA GLU A 74 11.07 11.42 15.75
C GLU A 74 10.07 12.23 14.90
N PRO A 75 8.80 12.34 15.31
CA PRO A 75 7.83 13.16 14.61
C PRO A 75 8.29 14.62 14.48
N GLN A 76 8.16 15.17 13.28
CA GLN A 76 8.43 16.58 13.00
C GLN A 76 7.30 17.43 13.58
N ALA A 77 7.52 18.01 14.77
CA ALA A 77 6.54 18.83 15.46
C ALA A 77 6.66 20.31 15.08
N ALA A 78 5.52 21.00 14.99
CA ALA A 78 5.47 22.43 14.71
C ALA A 78 4.32 23.13 15.45
N THR A 79 4.58 24.37 15.85
CA THR A 79 3.57 25.39 16.17
C THR A 79 3.46 26.34 14.99
N LEU A 80 2.24 26.72 14.62
CA LEU A 80 2.00 27.54 13.43
C LEU A 80 1.50 28.92 13.84
N ALA A 81 2.17 29.97 13.39
CA ALA A 81 1.69 31.34 13.50
C ALA A 81 0.59 31.62 12.46
N LYS A 82 -0.16 32.71 12.65
CA LYS A 82 -1.24 33.10 11.73
C LYS A 82 -0.72 33.20 10.29
N GLY A 83 -1.36 32.48 9.38
CA GLY A 83 -1.00 32.45 7.95
C GLY A 83 0.06 31.41 7.58
N GLU A 84 0.63 30.70 8.55
CA GLU A 84 1.55 29.60 8.30
C GLU A 84 0.83 28.27 8.02
N SER A 85 1.53 27.37 7.34
CA SER A 85 1.14 25.96 7.20
C SER A 85 2.34 25.03 7.25
N ILE A 86 2.13 23.77 7.59
CA ILE A 86 3.13 22.70 7.47
C ILE A 86 2.57 21.63 6.53
N CYS A 87 3.40 21.16 5.61
CA CYS A 87 3.03 20.19 4.59
C CYS A 87 3.96 18.98 4.63
N LEU A 88 3.40 17.79 4.81
CA LEU A 88 4.02 16.54 4.43
C LEU A 88 3.79 16.32 2.93
N TYR A 89 4.83 16.04 2.17
CA TYR A 89 4.71 15.72 0.75
C TYR A 89 5.67 14.58 0.36
N GLN A 90 5.10 13.46 -0.07
CA GLN A 90 5.82 12.34 -0.68
C GLN A 90 5.77 12.48 -2.20
N ASP A 91 6.93 12.55 -2.84
CA ASP A 91 7.09 12.81 -4.26
C ASP A 91 7.39 11.53 -5.07
N SER A 92 8.08 10.56 -4.46
CA SER A 92 8.47 9.30 -5.12
C SER A 92 8.38 8.08 -4.19
N ASN A 93 8.70 6.88 -4.69
CA ASN A 93 8.71 5.64 -3.90
C ASN A 93 9.77 5.60 -2.77
N GLY A 94 10.68 6.58 -2.71
CA GLY A 94 11.72 6.66 -1.69
C GLY A 94 12.87 5.66 -1.81
N ALA A 95 12.87 4.77 -2.81
CA ALA A 95 13.91 3.77 -3.02
C ALA A 95 15.04 4.30 -3.94
N ASP A 96 16.17 3.60 -4.02
CA ASP A 96 17.23 3.91 -4.99
C ASP A 96 16.73 3.89 -6.44
N THR A 97 15.66 3.14 -6.69
CA THR A 97 15.00 3.01 -8.00
C THR A 97 14.03 4.14 -8.33
N TRP A 98 13.86 5.16 -7.47
CA TRP A 98 12.86 6.22 -7.67
C TRP A 98 12.94 6.91 -9.03
N GLN A 99 14.15 7.01 -9.61
CA GLN A 99 14.35 7.61 -10.93
C GLN A 99 13.85 6.75 -12.08
N ARG A 100 13.65 5.45 -11.88
CA ARG A 100 13.19 4.48 -12.88
C ARG A 100 11.71 4.13 -12.67
N CYS A 101 11.29 4.01 -11.40
CA CYS A 101 9.92 3.62 -11.04
C CYS A 101 9.00 4.84 -10.91
N GLN A 102 8.78 5.55 -12.01
CA GLN A 102 8.04 6.81 -12.02
C GLN A 102 6.54 6.68 -12.33
N GLY A 103 6.04 5.45 -12.45
CA GLY A 103 4.63 5.17 -12.72
C GLY A 103 4.21 5.23 -14.19
N TYR A 104 5.15 5.31 -15.13
CA TYR A 104 4.89 5.19 -16.57
C TYR A 104 6.14 4.70 -17.31
N ASN A 105 5.93 4.04 -18.45
CA ASN A 105 7.01 3.58 -19.32
C ASN A 105 7.49 4.75 -20.21
N THR A 106 8.78 4.86 -20.50
CA THR A 106 9.34 5.84 -21.46
C THR A 106 9.15 5.42 -22.93
N GLU A 107 8.36 4.38 -23.16
CA GLU A 107 8.07 3.82 -24.48
C GLU A 107 7.50 4.86 -25.44
N ARG A 108 7.99 4.80 -26.68
CA ARG A 108 7.54 5.66 -27.78
C ARG A 108 6.87 4.78 -28.83
N ARG A 109 5.58 5.04 -29.07
CA ARG A 109 4.80 4.44 -30.16
C ARG A 109 4.44 5.55 -31.17
N PRO A 110 4.20 5.23 -32.46
CA PRO A 110 3.78 6.24 -33.44
C PRO A 110 2.53 7.03 -33.04
N TYR A 111 1.66 6.43 -32.24
CA TYR A 111 0.41 7.01 -31.75
C TYR A 111 0.47 7.47 -30.28
N TRP A 112 1.61 7.31 -29.59
CA TRP A 112 1.74 7.66 -28.18
C TRP A 112 3.17 8.06 -27.81
N ARG A 113 3.33 9.24 -27.19
CA ARG A 113 4.63 9.74 -26.76
C ARG A 113 4.55 10.29 -25.35
N PHE A 114 5.16 9.60 -24.39
CA PHE A 114 5.31 10.16 -23.05
C PHE A 114 6.19 11.42 -23.07
N PRO A 115 5.90 12.43 -22.22
CA PRO A 115 6.73 13.61 -22.09
C PRO A 115 8.17 13.21 -21.73
N PRO A 116 9.19 13.84 -22.34
CA PRO A 116 10.57 13.65 -21.90
C PRO A 116 10.73 14.17 -20.47
N GLY A 117 11.47 13.43 -19.65
CA GLY A 117 11.86 13.85 -18.30
C GLY A 117 11.28 12.98 -17.19
N LYS A 118 11.46 13.44 -15.95
CA LYS A 118 11.00 12.79 -14.73
C LYS A 118 9.67 13.40 -14.24
N THR A 119 8.72 12.59 -13.77
CA THR A 119 7.50 13.03 -13.07
C THR A 119 7.76 13.32 -11.60
N ALA A 120 8.55 12.50 -10.93
CA ALA A 120 9.08 12.80 -9.60
C ALA A 120 10.25 13.79 -9.69
N SER A 121 10.29 14.73 -8.75
CA SER A 121 11.32 15.74 -8.60
C SER A 121 12.44 15.32 -7.63
N PHE A 122 12.15 14.50 -6.61
CA PHE A 122 13.14 14.08 -5.62
C PHE A 122 12.84 12.71 -5.00
N ARG A 123 13.86 12.12 -4.35
CA ARG A 123 13.72 10.86 -3.61
C ARG A 123 12.94 11.08 -2.31
N GLY A 124 11.85 10.34 -2.14
CA GLY A 124 11.13 10.21 -0.88
C GLY A 124 10.17 11.35 -0.58
N TYR A 125 10.22 11.86 0.65
CA TYR A 125 9.33 12.92 1.15
C TYR A 125 10.08 14.08 1.77
N GLU A 126 9.38 15.21 1.83
CA GLU A 126 9.77 16.39 2.57
C GLU A 126 8.66 16.84 3.52
N VAL A 127 9.08 17.46 4.62
CA VAL A 127 8.21 18.25 5.49
C VAL A 127 8.58 19.70 5.28
N ARG A 128 7.63 20.50 4.83
CA ARG A 128 7.83 21.91 4.48
C ARG A 128 6.99 22.83 5.36
N LEU A 129 7.61 23.81 5.99
CA LEU A 129 6.94 24.88 6.71
C LEU A 129 6.79 26.09 5.79
N ARG A 130 5.57 26.54 5.57
CA ARG A 130 5.26 27.70 4.75
C ARG A 130 5.05 28.94 5.62
N ARG A 131 5.83 29.97 5.35
CA ARG A 131 5.73 31.30 5.98
C ARG A 131 5.51 32.35 4.89
N GLY A 132 4.28 32.46 4.41
CA GLY A 132 3.94 33.29 3.24
C GLY A 132 4.25 32.60 1.91
N PRO A 133 4.90 33.28 0.93
CA PRO A 133 5.16 32.70 -0.39
C PRO A 133 6.24 31.62 -0.37
N ALA A 134 7.18 31.68 0.60
CA ALA A 134 8.27 30.72 0.76
C ALA A 134 7.84 29.49 1.57
N ALA A 135 8.46 28.35 1.26
CA ALA A 135 8.30 27.11 2.00
C ALA A 135 9.67 26.51 2.30
N ASP A 136 10.03 26.47 3.58
CA ASP A 136 11.29 25.96 4.08
C ASP A 136 11.18 24.46 4.34
N ARG A 137 12.14 23.68 3.86
CA ARG A 137 12.24 22.26 4.23
C ARG A 137 12.74 22.15 5.68
N ILE A 138 11.93 21.57 6.55
CA ILE A 138 12.27 21.33 7.96
C ILE A 138 12.51 19.85 8.27
N GLY A 139 12.16 18.96 7.35
CA GLY A 139 12.37 17.53 7.48
C GLY A 139 12.27 16.79 6.16
N GLY A 140 12.58 15.50 6.17
CA GLY A 140 12.41 14.61 5.02
C GLY A 140 13.04 13.25 5.25
N GLY A 141 12.87 12.36 4.28
CA GLY A 141 13.42 11.01 4.30
C GLY A 141 12.86 10.19 3.14
N ASP A 142 13.01 8.88 3.22
CA ASP A 142 12.65 7.99 2.10
C ASP A 142 11.15 7.70 2.04
N GLN A 143 10.54 7.20 3.11
CA GLN A 143 9.18 6.64 3.08
C GLN A 143 8.33 7.15 4.23
N ALA A 144 7.54 8.20 4.00
CA ALA A 144 6.67 8.73 5.03
C ALA A 144 5.58 7.72 5.43
N VAL A 145 5.29 7.65 6.73
CA VAL A 145 4.20 6.82 7.27
C VAL A 145 2.83 7.34 6.84
N GLY A 146 2.71 8.64 6.56
CA GLY A 146 1.45 9.26 6.15
C GLY A 146 0.54 9.65 7.32
N THR A 147 1.10 9.84 8.52
CA THR A 147 0.34 10.23 9.72
C THR A 147 0.62 11.67 10.10
N THR A 148 -0.44 12.44 10.31
CA THR A 148 -0.39 13.82 10.78
C THR A 148 -1.30 13.99 12.00
N HIS A 149 -0.73 14.47 13.10
CA HIS A 149 -1.44 14.82 14.33
C HIS A 149 -1.68 16.32 14.37
N VAL A 150 -2.93 16.74 14.55
CA VAL A 150 -3.32 18.15 14.68
C VAL A 150 -4.01 18.36 16.02
N ARG A 151 -3.64 19.43 16.71
CA ARG A 151 -4.17 19.78 18.03
C ARG A 151 -4.77 21.17 18.04
N THR A 152 -5.85 21.29 18.79
CA THR A 152 -6.54 22.54 19.14
C THR A 152 -6.63 22.64 20.67
N ASP A 153 -7.18 23.74 21.16
CA ASP A 153 -7.53 23.91 22.57
C ASP A 153 -8.59 22.92 23.07
N ARG A 154 -9.42 22.38 22.16
CA ARG A 154 -10.55 21.48 22.47
C ARG A 154 -10.24 19.99 22.37
N GLY A 155 -9.07 19.63 21.84
CA GLY A 155 -8.75 18.24 21.48
C GLY A 155 -7.95 18.18 20.18
N GLY A 156 -8.15 17.16 19.37
CA GLY A 156 -7.44 17.06 18.10
C GLY A 156 -7.94 15.98 17.15
N LEU A 157 -7.19 15.86 16.06
CA LEU A 157 -7.42 14.94 14.96
C LEU A 157 -6.10 14.27 14.61
N ILE A 158 -6.10 12.95 14.46
CA ILE A 158 -5.06 12.23 13.75
C ILE A 158 -5.62 11.87 12.38
N VAL A 159 -4.88 12.21 11.32
CA VAL A 159 -5.15 11.74 9.96
C VAL A 159 -4.05 10.79 9.56
N HIS A 160 -4.44 9.60 9.13
CA HIS A 160 -3.52 8.59 8.63
C HIS A 160 -3.99 8.12 7.25
N LEU A 161 -3.04 7.95 6.33
CA LEU A 161 -3.31 7.41 5.00
C LEU A 161 -2.54 6.09 4.88
N PRO A 162 -3.23 4.94 4.89
CA PRO A 162 -2.59 3.67 4.63
C PRO A 162 -1.81 3.70 3.31
N ASN A 163 -0.65 3.04 3.30
CA ASN A 163 0.20 2.93 2.12
C ASN A 163 0.63 4.29 1.52
N PHE A 164 0.78 5.33 2.35
CA PHE A 164 1.02 6.70 1.89
C PHE A 164 2.18 6.83 0.91
N TRP A 165 3.35 6.26 1.25
CA TRP A 165 4.51 6.33 0.38
C TRP A 165 4.41 5.39 -0.83
N GLN A 166 3.73 4.25 -0.72
CA GLN A 166 3.53 3.34 -1.85
C GLN A 166 2.57 3.92 -2.90
N GLN A 167 1.67 4.81 -2.47
CA GLN A 167 0.66 5.42 -3.32
C GLN A 167 1.04 6.86 -3.72
N PHE A 168 2.34 7.18 -3.70
CA PHE A 168 2.87 8.47 -4.14
C PHE A 168 2.40 8.84 -5.56
N PRO A 169 2.29 10.14 -5.88
CA PRO A 169 2.52 11.29 -5.00
C PRO A 169 1.36 11.53 -4.01
N LYS A 170 1.68 11.96 -2.78
CA LYS A 170 0.67 12.28 -1.74
C LYS A 170 1.12 13.39 -0.81
N GLY A 171 0.16 14.10 -0.21
CA GLY A 171 0.47 15.11 0.80
C GLY A 171 -0.60 15.30 1.87
N VAL A 172 -0.19 15.92 2.98
CA VAL A 172 -1.09 16.43 4.02
C VAL A 172 -0.58 17.80 4.46
N GLU A 173 -1.43 18.83 4.37
CA GLU A 173 -1.07 20.19 4.77
C GLU A 173 -1.99 20.70 5.87
N VAL A 174 -1.40 21.13 6.99
CA VAL A 174 -2.07 21.70 8.16
C VAL A 174 -1.87 23.20 8.15
N PHE A 175 -2.94 23.97 8.26
CA PHE A 175 -2.91 25.43 8.33
C PHE A 175 -3.14 25.91 9.76
N ALA A 176 -2.47 26.99 10.16
CA ALA A 176 -2.60 27.57 11.50
C ALA A 176 -4.05 27.88 11.91
N ASP A 177 -4.89 28.22 10.94
CA ASP A 177 -6.30 28.55 11.17
C ASP A 177 -7.18 27.33 11.49
N GLY A 178 -6.67 26.11 11.43
CA GLY A 178 -7.43 24.87 11.64
C GLY A 178 -7.87 24.15 10.36
N ARG A 179 -7.57 24.69 9.17
CA ARG A 179 -7.77 23.94 7.92
C ARG A 179 -6.76 22.80 7.79
N LEU A 180 -7.20 21.73 7.15
CA LEU A 180 -6.39 20.61 6.73
C LEU A 180 -6.70 20.29 5.27
N ARG A 181 -5.66 20.10 4.45
CA ARG A 181 -5.75 19.56 3.09
C ARG A 181 -5.12 18.19 3.06
N VAL A 182 -5.91 17.16 2.76
CA VAL A 182 -5.42 15.81 2.46
C VAL A 182 -5.31 15.70 0.94
N ALA A 183 -4.09 15.81 0.43
CA ALA A 183 -3.81 15.88 -1.00
C ALA A 183 -3.63 14.47 -1.58
N LEU A 184 -4.71 13.95 -2.17
CA LEU A 184 -4.78 12.60 -2.72
C LEU A 184 -4.01 12.52 -4.05
N PHE A 185 -4.13 13.59 -4.84
CA PHE A 185 -3.34 13.93 -6.01
C PHE A 185 -2.84 15.36 -5.83
N PRO A 186 -1.62 15.56 -5.32
CA PRO A 186 -1.15 16.87 -4.88
C PRO A 186 -0.72 17.78 -6.04
N ARG A 187 -1.07 19.07 -5.96
CA ARG A 187 -0.52 20.13 -6.84
C ARG A 187 0.99 20.29 -6.78
N GLU A 188 1.62 19.77 -5.73
CA GLU A 188 3.06 19.76 -5.57
C GLU A 188 3.77 18.86 -6.59
N TYR A 189 3.04 17.92 -7.21
CA TYR A 189 3.60 17.03 -8.21
C TYR A 189 3.93 17.78 -9.49
N LYS A 190 5.08 17.45 -10.09
CA LYS A 190 5.63 18.19 -11.21
C LYS A 190 4.79 18.11 -12.49
N VAL A 191 4.06 17.00 -12.66
CA VAL A 191 3.17 16.80 -13.80
C VAL A 191 1.72 16.82 -13.36
N ARG A 192 0.83 17.13 -14.30
CA ARG A 192 -0.61 17.03 -14.07
C ARG A 192 -1.01 15.57 -13.91
N HIS A 193 -1.98 15.36 -13.04
CA HIS A 193 -2.62 14.07 -12.83
C HIS A 193 -3.67 13.82 -13.89
N PHE A 194 -3.94 12.55 -14.16
CA PHE A 194 -5.07 12.12 -14.99
C PHE A 194 -5.54 10.75 -14.50
N LEU A 195 -6.80 10.42 -14.77
CA LEU A 195 -7.27 9.05 -14.75
C LEU A 195 -7.70 8.69 -16.18
N GLU A 196 -7.31 7.50 -16.63
CA GLU A 196 -7.69 7.00 -17.95
C GLU A 196 -9.21 6.82 -18.06
N ASP A 197 -9.72 6.78 -19.28
CA ASP A 197 -11.12 6.42 -19.50
C ASP A 197 -11.42 5.04 -18.88
N ALA A 198 -12.61 4.89 -18.31
CA ALA A 198 -13.07 3.68 -17.62
C ALA A 198 -12.23 3.30 -16.37
N SER A 199 -11.45 4.23 -15.80
CA SER A 199 -10.67 3.96 -14.58
C SER A 199 -11.20 4.71 -13.35
N ALA A 200 -10.82 4.23 -12.17
CA ALA A 200 -11.05 4.92 -10.91
C ALA A 200 -9.88 4.66 -9.95
N LYS A 201 -9.68 5.57 -8.99
CA LYS A 201 -8.69 5.45 -7.94
C LYS A 201 -9.33 5.61 -6.57
N GLY A 202 -9.22 4.56 -5.76
CA GLY A 202 -9.57 4.58 -4.34
C GLY A 202 -8.42 5.09 -3.48
N HIS A 203 -8.77 5.81 -2.41
CA HIS A 203 -7.87 6.28 -1.37
C HIS A 203 -8.46 5.99 0.00
N GLU A 204 -7.74 5.20 0.79
CA GLU A 204 -8.07 4.94 2.18
C GLU A 204 -7.53 6.07 3.06
N ILE A 205 -8.36 6.55 3.99
CA ILE A 205 -8.02 7.58 4.97
C ILE A 205 -8.61 7.14 6.30
N VAL A 206 -7.83 7.24 7.38
CA VAL A 206 -8.30 7.01 8.74
C VAL A 206 -8.28 8.34 9.48
N LEU A 207 -9.41 8.72 10.05
CA LEU A 207 -9.59 9.92 10.85
C LEU A 207 -9.87 9.50 12.29
N HIS A 208 -9.07 9.96 13.24
CA HIS A 208 -9.30 9.70 14.66
C HIS A 208 -9.42 10.99 15.45
N PHE A 209 -10.58 11.17 16.07
CA PHE A 209 -10.92 12.36 16.84
C PHE A 209 -10.74 12.09 18.33
N TYR A 210 -10.34 13.11 19.08
CA TYR A 210 -10.31 13.04 20.53
C TYR A 210 -10.57 14.42 21.13
N ALA A 211 -11.20 14.45 22.31
CA ALA A 211 -11.44 15.68 23.06
C ALA A 211 -10.38 15.86 24.15
N LYS A 212 -10.04 17.12 24.45
CA LYS A 212 -9.18 17.43 25.59
C LYS A 212 -9.93 17.10 26.89
N GLY A 213 -9.30 16.32 27.77
CA GLY A 213 -9.88 15.93 29.06
C GLY A 213 -10.88 14.76 28.99
N ALA A 214 -11.05 14.13 27.83
CA ALA A 214 -11.80 12.88 27.73
C ALA A 214 -11.00 11.70 28.30
N ASP A 215 -11.70 10.65 28.71
CA ASP A 215 -11.10 9.39 29.14
C ASP A 215 -10.16 8.82 28.07
N GLY A 216 -9.02 8.27 28.48
CA GLY A 216 -7.97 7.79 27.57
C GLY A 216 -6.97 8.87 27.11
N GLY A 217 -7.22 10.15 27.41
CA GLY A 217 -6.25 11.22 27.21
C GLY A 217 -5.88 11.49 25.75
N ARG A 218 -4.68 12.02 25.52
CA ARG A 218 -4.18 12.31 24.17
C ARG A 218 -3.65 11.01 23.53
N PRO A 219 -4.15 10.59 22.36
CA PRO A 219 -3.64 9.40 21.68
C PRO A 219 -2.23 9.64 21.14
N ASP A 220 -1.41 8.59 21.16
CA ASP A 220 -0.11 8.53 20.49
C ASP A 220 -0.31 8.25 19.00
N ALA A 221 -0.06 9.26 18.17
CA ALA A 221 -0.25 9.16 16.73
C ALA A 221 0.61 8.08 16.05
N ARG A 222 1.80 7.77 16.59
CA ARG A 222 2.67 6.72 16.04
C ARG A 222 2.06 5.35 16.29
N ARG A 223 1.66 5.08 17.53
CA ARG A 223 0.99 3.83 17.91
C ARG A 223 -0.30 3.61 17.12
N MET A 224 -1.10 4.67 16.93
CA MET A 224 -2.31 4.58 16.10
C MET A 224 -1.97 4.22 14.65
N ALA A 225 -0.92 4.82 14.07
CA ALA A 225 -0.49 4.51 12.72
C ALA A 225 -0.04 3.05 12.56
N GLU A 226 0.69 2.51 13.55
CA GLU A 226 1.10 1.10 13.58
C GLU A 226 -0.12 0.17 13.62
N ILE A 227 -1.12 0.48 14.44
CA ILE A 227 -2.38 -0.28 14.52
C ILE A 227 -3.11 -0.28 13.17
N TRP A 228 -3.22 0.87 12.49
CA TRP A 228 -3.94 0.96 11.21
C TRP A 228 -3.14 0.44 10.01
N SER A 229 -1.82 0.46 10.10
CA SER A 229 -0.95 -0.13 9.07
C SER A 229 -0.93 -1.65 9.19
N ALA A 230 -1.14 -2.19 10.39
CA ALA A 230 -1.33 -3.61 10.60
C ALA A 230 -2.73 -4.02 10.11
N LYS A 231 -2.80 -4.66 8.94
CA LYS A 231 -4.01 -5.37 8.51
C LYS A 231 -4.26 -6.57 9.42
N THR A 232 -4.85 -6.33 10.59
CA THR A 232 -5.42 -7.37 11.44
C THR A 232 -6.75 -7.78 10.84
N GLN A 233 -6.68 -8.56 9.76
CA GLN A 233 -7.85 -9.32 9.35
C GLN A 233 -8.03 -10.43 10.37
N PRO A 234 -9.24 -10.66 10.92
CA PRO A 234 -9.53 -11.90 11.61
C PRO A 234 -9.32 -13.02 10.60
N ARG A 235 -8.12 -13.61 10.63
CA ARG A 235 -7.86 -14.87 9.96
C ARG A 235 -8.38 -15.90 10.94
N PRO A 236 -9.51 -16.59 10.67
CA PRO A 236 -9.84 -17.75 11.49
C PRO A 236 -8.58 -18.63 11.47
N ALA A 237 -8.03 -18.90 12.64
CA ALA A 237 -6.77 -19.64 12.81
C ALA A 237 -6.92 -21.13 12.44
N ASP A 238 -7.97 -21.46 11.69
CA ASP A 238 -8.52 -22.79 11.62
C ASP A 238 -9.11 -23.06 10.24
N VAL A 239 -8.62 -24.13 9.63
CA VAL A 239 -9.06 -24.62 8.33
C VAL A 239 -10.46 -25.26 8.39
N ARG A 240 -11.06 -25.44 9.58
CA ARG A 240 -12.46 -25.89 9.76
C ARG A 240 -13.46 -25.14 8.89
N HIS A 241 -13.28 -23.82 8.73
CA HIS A 241 -14.18 -23.03 7.91
C HIS A 241 -13.98 -23.27 6.41
N ILE A 242 -12.76 -23.59 5.98
CA ILE A 242 -12.44 -23.98 4.61
C ILE A 242 -13.15 -25.31 4.30
N ALA A 243 -13.03 -26.28 5.19
CA ALA A 243 -13.73 -27.56 5.08
C ALA A 243 -15.26 -27.39 5.06
N ALA A 244 -15.81 -26.58 5.97
CA ALA A 244 -17.24 -26.31 6.03
C ALA A 244 -17.79 -25.62 4.77
N ALA A 245 -16.94 -24.91 4.01
CA ALA A 245 -17.29 -24.31 2.73
C ALA A 245 -17.26 -25.30 1.55
N GLY A 246 -16.90 -26.56 1.78
CA GLY A 246 -16.92 -27.62 0.77
C GLY A 246 -15.66 -27.72 -0.08
N TYR A 247 -14.54 -27.14 0.38
CA TYR A 247 -13.24 -27.34 -0.27
C TYR A 247 -12.69 -28.72 0.08
N ASP A 248 -12.05 -29.38 -0.90
CA ASP A 248 -11.38 -30.66 -0.71
C ASP A 248 -9.97 -30.52 -0.11
N GLY A 249 -9.35 -29.35 -0.26
CA GLY A 249 -7.98 -29.12 0.17
C GLY A 249 -7.49 -27.69 -0.03
N LEU A 250 -6.21 -27.47 0.27
CA LEU A 250 -5.58 -26.15 0.20
C LEU A 250 -4.12 -26.20 -0.26
N GLU A 251 -3.65 -25.06 -0.78
CA GLU A 251 -2.23 -24.77 -0.96
C GLU A 251 -1.64 -24.22 0.36
N ILE A 252 -0.55 -24.79 0.84
CA ILE A 252 0.16 -24.29 2.02
C ILE A 252 1.32 -23.36 1.62
N SER A 253 1.35 -22.16 2.20
CA SER A 253 2.43 -21.21 1.91
C SER A 253 3.71 -21.58 2.66
N ALA A 254 4.82 -21.68 1.93
CA ALA A 254 6.15 -21.99 2.42
C ALA A 254 7.18 -20.98 1.86
N ILE A 255 6.78 -19.70 1.71
CA ILE A 255 7.60 -18.63 1.11
C ILE A 255 8.43 -17.95 2.20
N LYS A 256 9.75 -18.20 2.16
CA LYS A 256 10.67 -17.72 3.18
C LYS A 256 10.66 -16.19 3.34
N GLY A 257 10.53 -15.71 4.59
CA GLY A 257 10.54 -14.29 4.93
C GLY A 257 9.31 -13.50 4.49
N MET A 258 8.27 -14.15 3.95
CA MET A 258 7.01 -13.53 3.54
C MET A 258 5.80 -14.18 4.22
N CYS A 259 5.59 -15.48 3.98
CA CYS A 259 4.47 -16.23 4.53
C CYS A 259 4.84 -17.71 4.64
N GLU A 260 5.15 -18.16 5.86
CA GLU A 260 5.61 -19.51 6.16
C GLU A 260 4.63 -20.18 7.13
N HIS A 261 3.54 -20.72 6.61
CA HIS A 261 2.69 -21.63 7.39
C HIS A 261 3.36 -23.01 7.54
N LEU A 262 4.26 -23.34 6.61
CA LEU A 262 5.23 -24.42 6.71
C LEU A 262 6.64 -23.83 6.62
N GLU A 263 7.40 -23.89 7.73
CA GLU A 263 8.83 -23.60 7.73
C GLU A 263 9.58 -24.83 7.19
N VAL A 264 10.04 -24.79 5.94
CA VAL A 264 10.68 -25.94 5.26
C VAL A 264 11.90 -26.44 6.03
N GLU A 265 12.68 -25.58 6.65
CA GLU A 265 13.88 -25.94 7.39
C GLU A 265 13.58 -26.76 8.65
N ARG A 266 12.36 -26.67 9.19
CA ARG A 266 11.89 -27.33 10.41
C ARG A 266 10.67 -28.20 10.15
N TRP A 267 10.47 -28.67 8.92
CA TRP A 267 9.24 -29.37 8.52
C TRP A 267 8.97 -30.62 9.37
N LYS A 268 10.03 -31.32 9.82
CA LYS A 268 9.93 -32.52 10.65
C LYS A 268 9.24 -32.26 11.99
N GLU A 269 9.46 -31.09 12.56
CA GLU A 269 8.82 -30.66 13.82
C GLU A 269 7.34 -30.33 13.63
N GLN A 270 6.95 -29.89 12.42
CA GLN A 270 5.59 -29.45 12.09
C GLN A 270 4.73 -30.56 11.47
N LYS A 271 5.33 -31.62 10.93
CA LYS A 271 4.65 -32.66 10.14
C LYS A 271 3.43 -33.24 10.84
N ALA A 272 3.59 -33.70 12.08
CA ALA A 272 2.52 -34.39 12.79
C ALA A 272 1.31 -33.47 13.04
N ASP A 273 1.57 -32.22 13.43
CA ASP A 273 0.51 -31.23 13.67
C ASP A 273 -0.20 -30.85 12.37
N LEU A 274 0.55 -30.62 11.28
CA LEU A 274 -0.03 -30.29 9.98
C LEU A 274 -0.90 -31.43 9.45
N GLN A 275 -0.42 -32.68 9.50
CA GLN A 275 -1.20 -33.85 9.07
C GLN A 275 -2.46 -34.02 9.93
N LYS A 276 -2.34 -33.82 11.26
CA LYS A 276 -3.48 -33.88 12.16
C LYS A 276 -4.52 -32.81 11.84
N ILE A 277 -4.10 -31.57 11.59
CA ILE A 277 -5.00 -30.47 11.21
C ILE A 277 -5.78 -30.83 9.95
N MET A 278 -5.11 -31.36 8.92
CA MET A 278 -5.78 -31.74 7.68
C MET A 278 -6.74 -32.92 7.89
N GLN A 279 -6.32 -33.94 8.64
CA GLN A 279 -7.14 -35.11 8.96
C GLN A 279 -8.40 -34.75 9.77
N ASP A 280 -8.26 -33.97 10.84
CA ASP A 280 -9.37 -33.53 11.70
C ASP A 280 -10.44 -32.77 10.90
N ASN A 281 -10.02 -32.13 9.81
CA ASN A 281 -10.85 -31.30 8.96
C ASN A 281 -11.30 -31.97 7.65
N ARG A 282 -10.85 -33.19 7.38
CA ARG A 282 -11.09 -33.90 6.11
C ARG A 282 -10.68 -33.07 4.89
N LEU A 283 -9.54 -32.41 5.01
CA LEU A 283 -8.91 -31.65 3.93
C LEU A 283 -7.63 -32.36 3.47
N GLU A 284 -7.22 -32.06 2.25
CA GLU A 284 -5.93 -32.48 1.71
C GLU A 284 -4.99 -31.30 1.46
N PHE A 285 -3.68 -31.51 1.58
CA PHE A 285 -2.74 -30.57 0.99
C PHE A 285 -2.68 -30.82 -0.51
N LEU A 286 -3.00 -29.80 -1.31
CA LEU A 286 -3.00 -29.89 -2.77
C LEU A 286 -1.66 -29.45 -3.36
N SER A 287 -1.03 -28.46 -2.74
CA SER A 287 0.26 -27.91 -3.16
C SER A 287 0.95 -27.15 -2.03
N MET A 288 2.24 -26.82 -2.21
CA MET A 288 2.91 -25.79 -1.42
C MET A 288 3.58 -24.75 -2.32
N GLU A 289 3.69 -23.50 -1.86
CA GLU A 289 4.39 -22.43 -2.60
C GLU A 289 5.71 -22.02 -1.93
N LEU A 290 6.84 -22.12 -2.65
CA LEU A 290 8.19 -21.85 -2.11
C LEU A 290 8.79 -20.50 -2.49
N GLY A 291 8.26 -19.84 -3.53
CA GLY A 291 8.90 -18.68 -4.15
C GLY A 291 9.87 -19.07 -5.28
N LYS A 292 11.00 -18.37 -5.44
CA LYS A 292 11.90 -18.53 -6.60
C LYS A 292 12.76 -19.81 -6.54
N ILE A 293 13.17 -20.32 -7.70
CA ILE A 293 14.04 -21.50 -7.86
C ILE A 293 15.54 -21.29 -7.55
N ASP A 294 15.93 -20.17 -6.93
CA ASP A 294 17.34 -19.78 -6.79
C ASP A 294 18.08 -20.55 -5.69
N ASP A 295 17.36 -21.16 -4.74
CA ASP A 295 17.90 -21.96 -3.64
C ASP A 295 17.56 -23.44 -3.84
N GLU A 296 18.41 -24.15 -4.57
CA GLU A 296 18.20 -25.56 -4.88
C GLU A 296 18.19 -26.44 -3.62
N GLU A 297 19.01 -26.17 -2.60
CA GLU A 297 19.02 -26.97 -1.37
C GLU A 297 17.66 -26.89 -0.66
N ARG A 298 17.09 -25.69 -0.59
CA ARG A 298 15.77 -25.49 0.00
C ARG A 298 14.67 -26.19 -0.79
N ILE A 299 14.75 -26.19 -2.12
CA ILE A 299 13.77 -26.89 -2.98
C ILE A 299 13.82 -28.40 -2.74
N LEU A 300 15.01 -28.99 -2.66
CA LEU A 300 15.15 -30.43 -2.38
C LEU A 300 14.60 -30.78 -1.00
N ARG A 301 14.87 -29.94 0.01
CA ARG A 301 14.29 -30.11 1.35
C ARG A 301 12.75 -29.99 1.34
N ALA A 302 12.20 -29.15 0.47
CA ALA A 302 10.76 -29.04 0.28
C ALA A 302 10.16 -30.24 -0.47
N PHE A 303 10.91 -30.89 -1.36
CA PHE A 303 10.48 -32.15 -1.97
C PHE A 303 10.37 -33.25 -0.91
N ASP A 304 11.38 -33.39 -0.05
CA ASP A 304 11.34 -34.31 1.08
C ASP A 304 10.16 -34.00 2.01
N ALA A 305 9.95 -32.71 2.32
CA ALA A 305 8.82 -32.26 3.13
C ALA A 305 7.47 -32.62 2.47
N GLY A 306 7.34 -32.39 1.16
CA GLY A 306 6.12 -32.69 0.41
C GLY A 306 5.79 -34.16 0.41
N ALA A 307 6.79 -35.01 0.11
CA ALA A 307 6.63 -36.46 0.12
C ALA A 307 6.19 -36.98 1.51
N GLU A 308 6.79 -36.45 2.58
CA GLU A 308 6.56 -36.93 3.94
C GLU A 308 5.29 -36.37 4.58
N ILE A 309 4.92 -35.12 4.30
CA ILE A 309 3.71 -34.47 4.82
C ILE A 309 2.48 -34.89 4.01
N GLY A 310 2.66 -35.24 2.73
CA GLY A 310 1.56 -35.55 1.80
C GLY A 310 1.13 -34.34 0.98
N VAL A 311 2.09 -33.51 0.54
CA VAL A 311 1.86 -32.39 -0.38
C VAL A 311 2.33 -32.79 -1.78
N PRO A 312 1.43 -33.04 -2.74
CA PRO A 312 1.79 -33.67 -4.00
C PRO A 312 2.41 -32.72 -5.03
N VAL A 313 2.19 -31.40 -4.90
CA VAL A 313 2.66 -30.39 -5.86
C VAL A 313 3.49 -29.31 -5.16
N ILE A 314 4.65 -28.99 -5.73
CA ILE A 314 5.59 -28.01 -5.22
C ILE A 314 5.69 -26.86 -6.22
N ASN A 315 5.10 -25.72 -5.87
CA ASN A 315 5.02 -24.54 -6.71
C ASN A 315 6.25 -23.65 -6.53
N VAL A 316 6.87 -23.29 -7.65
CA VAL A 316 8.03 -22.40 -7.72
C VAL A 316 7.85 -21.33 -8.78
N GLY A 317 8.35 -20.13 -8.52
CA GLY A 317 8.50 -19.07 -9.51
C GLY A 317 9.76 -19.33 -10.37
N PRO A 318 9.69 -19.11 -11.70
CA PRO A 318 10.76 -19.47 -12.63
C PRO A 318 12.05 -18.67 -12.45
N GLY A 319 12.01 -17.54 -11.73
CA GLY A 319 13.14 -16.63 -11.60
C GLY A 319 13.55 -15.99 -12.94
N GLY A 320 14.80 -15.53 -13.02
CA GLY A 320 15.37 -14.92 -14.23
C GLY A 320 14.97 -13.46 -14.49
N GLU A 321 15.48 -12.92 -15.60
CA GLU A 321 15.23 -11.53 -16.04
C GLU A 321 14.43 -11.49 -17.35
N SER A 322 13.46 -10.58 -17.43
CA SER A 322 12.62 -10.42 -18.62
C SER A 322 13.44 -9.92 -19.81
N GLY A 323 13.32 -10.60 -20.95
CA GLY A 323 14.03 -10.25 -22.19
C GLY A 323 15.43 -10.85 -22.31
N ASP A 324 15.91 -11.60 -21.31
CA ASP A 324 17.19 -12.30 -21.36
C ASP A 324 17.00 -13.76 -21.79
N THR A 325 17.46 -14.07 -23.00
CA THR A 325 17.34 -15.42 -23.59
C THR A 325 18.29 -16.43 -22.94
N GLU A 326 19.48 -16.00 -22.50
CA GLU A 326 20.44 -16.88 -21.86
C GLU A 326 20.00 -17.21 -20.44
N SER A 327 19.48 -16.20 -19.71
CA SER A 327 18.81 -16.42 -18.42
C SER A 327 17.67 -17.43 -18.56
N ARG A 328 16.81 -17.29 -19.58
CA ARG A 328 15.71 -18.23 -19.85
C ARG A 328 16.20 -19.67 -20.06
N LYS A 329 17.23 -19.89 -20.89
CA LYS A 329 17.78 -21.24 -21.13
C LYS A 329 18.29 -21.85 -19.82
N ALA A 330 19.09 -21.10 -19.07
CA ALA A 330 19.64 -21.56 -17.79
C ALA A 330 18.54 -21.91 -16.77
N ARG A 331 17.44 -21.14 -16.72
CA ARG A 331 16.29 -21.46 -15.84
C ARG A 331 15.58 -22.74 -16.27
N ILE A 332 15.40 -22.97 -17.58
CA ILE A 332 14.78 -24.20 -18.10
C ILE A 332 15.61 -25.43 -17.74
N GLU A 333 16.94 -25.36 -17.86
CA GLU A 333 17.84 -26.46 -17.50
C GLU A 333 17.76 -26.80 -16.00
N ILE A 334 17.71 -25.78 -15.13
CA ILE A 334 17.52 -25.99 -13.69
C ILE A 334 16.17 -26.65 -13.40
N LEU A 335 15.10 -26.16 -14.02
CA LEU A 335 13.75 -26.73 -13.84
C LEU A 335 13.68 -28.18 -14.30
N ALA A 336 14.30 -28.52 -15.42
CA ALA A 336 14.35 -29.90 -15.92
C ALA A 336 15.04 -30.83 -14.90
N ARG A 337 16.21 -30.43 -14.38
CA ARG A 337 16.92 -31.20 -13.34
C ARG A 337 16.11 -31.31 -12.05
N LEU A 338 15.44 -30.24 -11.63
CA LEU A 338 14.62 -30.25 -10.43
C LEU A 338 13.37 -31.13 -10.60
N ALA A 339 12.79 -31.19 -11.81
CA ALA A 339 11.66 -32.06 -12.11
C ALA A 339 12.03 -33.54 -11.96
N GLU A 340 13.20 -33.96 -12.47
CA GLU A 340 13.71 -35.34 -12.26
C GLU A 340 13.89 -35.67 -10.77
N LYS A 341 14.36 -34.70 -9.97
CA LYS A 341 14.52 -34.87 -8.52
C LYS A 341 13.19 -34.88 -7.77
N ALA A 342 12.19 -34.14 -8.24
CA ALA A 342 10.84 -34.17 -7.67
C ALA A 342 10.20 -35.54 -7.90
N GLU A 343 10.32 -36.07 -9.12
CA GLU A 343 9.81 -37.39 -9.50
C GLU A 343 10.44 -38.49 -8.63
N SER A 344 11.74 -38.43 -8.35
CA SER A 344 12.44 -39.47 -7.57
C SER A 344 11.97 -39.60 -6.12
N VAL A 345 11.32 -38.56 -5.57
CA VAL A 345 10.71 -38.60 -4.22
C VAL A 345 9.18 -38.57 -4.26
N GLY A 346 8.57 -38.70 -5.44
CA GLY A 346 7.12 -38.86 -5.60
C GLY A 346 6.30 -37.57 -5.49
N VAL A 347 6.88 -36.41 -5.79
CA VAL A 347 6.17 -35.12 -5.85
C VAL A 347 6.27 -34.50 -7.25
N THR A 348 5.38 -33.57 -7.55
CA THR A 348 5.36 -32.83 -8.83
C THR A 348 5.92 -31.44 -8.64
N LEU A 349 6.94 -31.06 -9.42
CA LEU A 349 7.37 -29.67 -9.53
C LEU A 349 6.44 -28.91 -10.49
N CYS A 350 5.91 -27.78 -10.07
CA CYS A 350 5.06 -26.92 -10.89
C CYS A 350 5.60 -25.48 -10.91
N VAL A 351 5.63 -24.88 -12.11
CA VAL A 351 6.10 -23.50 -12.31
C VAL A 351 4.90 -22.58 -12.34
N LYS A 352 4.91 -21.54 -11.49
CA LYS A 352 3.82 -20.56 -11.31
C LYS A 352 4.18 -19.18 -11.85
#